data_AF-A0A3P1YEC5-F1
#
_entry.id   AF-A0A3P1YEC5-F1
#
_cell.length_a   1.000
_cell.length_b   1.000
_cell.length_c   1.000
_cell.angle_alpha   90.00
_cell.angle_beta   90.00
_cell.angle_gamma   90.00
#
_symmetry.space_group_name_H-M   'P 1'
#
loop_
_entity.id
_entity.type
_entity.pdbx_description
1 polymer ?
#
loop_
_entity_poly.entity_id
_entity_poly.type
_entity_poly.pdbx_seq_one_letter_code
_entity_poly.pdbx_strand_id
1 'polypeptide(L)'
;MNVTQQGASAPPALAVSPATLSFVAAGETKPVTVTASGAWTAASDQSWLTLSTGSGTGNMTVNVTAANYTGTAPRTAKVTFTAGSVTQEVNVTQQAGNINMSRYITLTVQSGQPIQLAFRAAAAGTPVRVVSGSNTTDVTVNATGSHWSPDQNFTSDGTTMTVYGDITGFG
;
A
#
# COMPACT_ATOMS: atom_id res chain seq x y z
N MET A 1 3.62 -64.99 9.21
CA MET A 1 4.11 -63.94 8.29
C MET A 1 3.61 -62.62 8.85
N ASN A 2 4.51 -61.76 9.34
CA ASN A 2 4.12 -60.41 9.78
C ASN A 2 3.93 -59.54 8.54
N VAL A 3 2.72 -59.02 8.34
CA VAL A 3 2.46 -57.95 7.38
C VAL A 3 2.65 -56.63 8.10
N THR A 4 3.79 -55.97 7.90
CA THR A 4 3.92 -54.54 8.23
C THR A 4 3.23 -53.76 7.13
N GLN A 5 1.99 -53.36 7.34
CA GLN A 5 1.34 -52.37 6.48
C GLN A 5 2.00 -51.02 6.78
N GLN A 6 2.83 -50.55 5.85
CA GLN A 6 3.36 -49.19 5.87
C GLN A 6 2.16 -48.24 5.69
N GLY A 7 1.74 -47.59 6.77
CA GLY A 7 0.64 -46.61 6.73
C GLY A 7 0.97 -45.52 5.72
N ALA A 8 0.11 -45.36 4.72
CA ALA A 8 0.24 -44.27 3.75
C ALA A 8 0.17 -42.94 4.50
N SER A 9 1.22 -42.13 4.39
CA SER A 9 1.21 -40.73 4.86
C SER A 9 0.04 -40.01 4.19
N ALA A 10 -0.83 -39.36 4.97
CA ALA A 10 -1.87 -38.51 4.40
C ALA A 10 -1.22 -37.47 3.45
N PRO A 11 -1.84 -37.17 2.29
CA PRO A 11 -1.29 -36.18 1.38
C PRO A 11 -1.13 -34.83 2.10
N PRO A 12 -0.10 -34.04 1.77
CA PRO A 12 0.08 -32.72 2.36
C PRO A 12 -1.16 -31.87 2.08
N ALA A 13 -1.80 -31.38 3.15
CA ALA A 13 -2.90 -30.45 3.07
C ALA A 13 -2.34 -29.04 3.18
N LEU A 14 -2.79 -28.13 2.32
CA LEU A 14 -2.44 -26.72 2.35
C LEU A 14 -3.66 -25.88 1.94
N ALA A 15 -4.04 -24.95 2.81
CA ALA A 15 -5.04 -23.93 2.54
C ALA A 15 -4.56 -22.58 3.09
N VAL A 16 -4.93 -21.49 2.42
CA VAL A 16 -4.62 -20.12 2.82
C VAL A 16 -5.88 -19.27 2.84
N SER A 17 -5.98 -18.36 3.81
CA SER A 17 -7.11 -17.43 3.89
C SER A 17 -6.68 -16.09 4.50
N PRO A 18 -7.09 -14.95 3.90
CA PRO A 18 -7.87 -14.83 2.67
C PRO A 18 -7.03 -15.13 1.41
N ALA A 19 -7.69 -15.51 0.31
CA ALA A 19 -7.04 -15.72 -1.00
C ALA A 19 -6.79 -14.41 -1.77
N THR A 20 -7.34 -13.30 -1.30
CA THR A 20 -7.11 -11.96 -1.84
C THR A 20 -6.82 -10.98 -0.70
N LEU A 21 -5.91 -10.04 -0.95
CA LEU A 21 -5.66 -8.91 -0.07
C LEU A 21 -5.71 -7.61 -0.87
N SER A 22 -6.35 -6.59 -0.30
CA SER A 22 -6.28 -5.22 -0.81
C SER A 22 -5.62 -4.31 0.20
N PHE A 23 -4.67 -3.48 -0.22
CA PHE A 23 -3.93 -2.54 0.62
C PHE A 23 -4.18 -1.10 0.15
N VAL A 24 -4.17 -0.14 1.09
CA VAL A 24 -4.12 1.28 0.71
C VAL A 24 -2.73 1.70 0.22
N ALA A 25 -2.68 2.81 -0.51
CA ALA A 25 -1.45 3.39 -1.05
C ALA A 25 -0.38 3.62 0.02
N ALA A 26 -0.77 4.14 1.20
CA ALA A 26 0.14 4.43 2.32
C ALA A 26 0.95 3.21 2.83
N GLY A 27 0.52 1.99 2.49
CA GLY A 27 1.09 0.74 2.99
C GLY A 27 0.41 0.29 4.28
N GLU A 28 0.26 -1.03 4.43
CA GLU A 28 -0.33 -1.66 5.62
C GLU A 28 0.29 -3.04 5.82
N THR A 29 0.01 -3.65 6.97
CA THR A 29 0.28 -5.06 7.25
C THR A 29 -1.05 -5.79 7.44
N LYS A 30 -1.23 -6.94 6.76
CA LYS A 30 -2.43 -7.78 6.86
C LYS A 30 -2.06 -9.25 7.08
N PRO A 31 -2.82 -9.99 7.90
CA PRO A 31 -2.54 -11.39 8.14
C PRO A 31 -3.08 -12.29 7.01
N VAL A 32 -2.35 -13.37 6.73
CA VAL A 32 -2.82 -14.55 6.01
C VAL A 32 -2.69 -15.75 6.94
N THR A 33 -3.76 -16.51 7.10
CA THR A 33 -3.75 -17.77 7.84
C THR A 33 -3.38 -18.90 6.90
N VAL A 34 -2.35 -19.65 7.26
CA VAL A 34 -1.93 -20.90 6.62
C VAL A 34 -2.46 -22.06 7.45
N THR A 35 -3.19 -22.98 6.84
CA THR A 35 -3.57 -24.26 7.42
C THR A 35 -2.82 -25.35 6.68
N ALA A 36 -1.96 -26.09 7.37
CA ALA A 36 -1.12 -27.11 6.75
C ALA A 36 -0.94 -28.34 7.64
N SER A 37 -0.83 -29.52 7.03
CA SER A 37 -0.52 -30.77 7.77
C SER A 37 0.99 -31.02 7.95
N GLY A 38 1.85 -30.16 7.40
CA GLY A 38 3.30 -30.33 7.42
C GLY A 38 4.07 -29.03 7.15
N ALA A 39 5.32 -29.16 6.71
CA ALA A 39 6.17 -28.04 6.36
C ALA A 39 5.70 -27.35 5.07
N TRP A 40 5.85 -26.03 5.02
CA TRP A 40 5.50 -25.21 3.87
C TRP A 40 6.49 -24.05 3.68
N THR A 41 6.56 -23.54 2.46
CA THR A 41 7.29 -22.32 2.09
C THR A 41 6.33 -21.28 1.51
N ALA A 42 6.73 -20.01 1.54
CA ALA A 42 5.98 -18.88 1.02
C ALA A 42 6.93 -17.85 0.41
N ALA A 43 6.57 -17.30 -0.75
CA ALA A 43 7.33 -16.23 -1.39
C ALA A 43 6.39 -15.25 -2.12
N SER A 44 6.73 -13.96 -2.04
CA SER A 44 6.17 -12.92 -2.89
C SER A 44 6.94 -12.86 -4.20
N ASP A 45 6.25 -12.58 -5.31
CA ASP A 45 6.86 -12.29 -6.61
C ASP A 45 7.31 -10.82 -6.77
N GLN A 46 7.00 -9.97 -5.79
CA GLN A 46 7.32 -8.54 -5.80
C GLN A 46 8.08 -8.11 -4.54
N SER A 47 9.10 -7.27 -4.71
CA SER A 47 9.97 -6.78 -3.62
C SER A 47 9.29 -5.77 -2.70
N TRP A 48 8.23 -5.09 -3.16
CA TRP A 48 7.48 -4.14 -2.36
C TRP A 48 6.51 -4.79 -1.36
N LEU A 49 6.32 -6.12 -1.46
CA LEU A 49 5.45 -6.92 -0.60
C LEU A 49 6.31 -7.93 0.17
N THR A 50 6.41 -7.77 1.50
CA THR A 50 7.24 -8.62 2.36
C THR A 50 6.40 -9.53 3.25
N LEU A 51 6.97 -10.66 3.66
CA LEU A 51 6.34 -11.65 4.54
C LEU A 51 7.08 -11.69 5.88
N SER A 52 6.36 -11.87 6.99
CA SER A 52 6.99 -12.06 8.30
C SER A 52 7.83 -13.34 8.39
N THR A 53 7.51 -14.34 7.57
CA THR A 53 8.33 -15.54 7.36
C THR A 53 8.07 -16.09 5.95
N GLY A 54 9.10 -16.68 5.34
CA GLY A 54 9.00 -17.40 4.08
C GLY A 54 8.81 -18.92 4.23
N SER A 55 8.65 -19.42 5.46
CA SER A 55 8.42 -20.84 5.71
C SER A 55 7.82 -21.11 7.09
N GLY A 56 7.28 -22.31 7.29
CA GLY A 56 6.78 -22.76 8.57
C GLY A 56 6.36 -24.22 8.55
N THR A 57 5.73 -24.67 9.63
CA THR A 57 5.20 -26.03 9.78
C THR A 57 3.87 -25.98 10.50
N GLY A 58 2.89 -26.73 10.01
CA GLY A 58 1.56 -26.71 10.57
C GLY A 58 0.85 -25.38 10.33
N ASN A 59 -0.16 -25.11 11.15
CA ASN A 59 -0.96 -23.90 11.04
C ASN A 59 -0.18 -22.68 11.56
N MET A 60 -0.25 -21.56 10.83
CA MET A 60 0.46 -20.34 11.19
C MET A 60 -0.20 -19.10 10.59
N THR A 61 -0.03 -17.95 11.23
CA THR A 61 -0.33 -16.66 10.62
C THR A 61 0.94 -16.06 10.02
N VAL A 62 0.91 -15.72 8.74
CA VAL A 62 1.95 -14.97 8.04
C VAL A 62 1.45 -13.54 7.84
N ASN A 63 2.16 -12.56 8.39
CA ASN A 63 1.86 -11.16 8.15
C ASN A 63 2.47 -10.74 6.81
N VAL A 64 1.63 -10.17 5.95
CA VAL A 64 1.99 -9.63 4.63
C VAL A 64 2.02 -8.11 4.73
N THR A 65 3.15 -7.49 4.43
CA THR A 65 3.34 -6.04 4.54
C THR A 65 3.59 -5.44 3.16
N ALA A 66 2.73 -4.51 2.75
CA ALA A 66 2.93 -3.70 1.55
C ALA A 66 3.63 -2.39 1.91
N ALA A 67 4.75 -2.10 1.26
CA ALA A 67 5.40 -0.80 1.37
C ALA A 67 4.51 0.32 0.80
N ASN A 68 4.73 1.57 1.22
CA ASN A 68 4.06 2.74 0.67
C ASN A 68 4.18 2.77 -0.87
N TYR A 69 3.14 3.27 -1.53
CA TYR A 69 3.00 3.35 -2.96
C TYR A 69 2.47 4.71 -3.40
N THR A 70 3.28 5.43 -4.17
CA THR A 70 2.95 6.78 -4.67
C THR A 70 2.56 6.78 -6.15
N GLY A 71 2.23 5.61 -6.71
CA GLY A 71 1.79 5.51 -8.09
C GLY A 71 0.34 5.93 -8.27
N THR A 72 0.00 6.25 -9.51
CA THR A 72 -1.32 6.75 -9.93
C THR A 72 -2.26 5.66 -10.45
N ALA A 73 -1.78 4.42 -10.58
CA ALA A 73 -2.58 3.26 -10.95
C ALA A 73 -2.31 2.12 -9.96
N PRO A 74 -3.29 1.27 -9.61
CA PRO A 74 -3.05 0.16 -8.69
C PRO A 74 -1.92 -0.77 -9.15
N ARG A 75 -1.20 -1.38 -8.20
CA ARG A 75 -0.18 -2.40 -8.45
C ARG A 75 -0.57 -3.74 -7.84
N THR A 76 -0.08 -4.84 -8.42
CA THR A 76 -0.44 -6.20 -8.03
C THR A 76 0.79 -7.06 -7.75
N ALA A 77 0.62 -8.04 -6.85
CA ALA A 77 1.60 -9.05 -6.50
C ALA A 77 0.89 -10.37 -6.21
N LYS A 78 1.68 -11.44 -6.16
CA LYS A 78 1.22 -12.78 -5.83
C LYS A 78 2.12 -13.38 -4.76
N VAL A 79 1.51 -13.86 -3.69
CA VAL A 79 2.20 -14.69 -2.70
C VAL A 79 1.88 -16.15 -2.97
N THR A 80 2.90 -16.96 -3.23
CA THR A 80 2.75 -18.40 -3.49
C THR A 80 3.19 -19.18 -2.26
N PHE A 81 2.30 -20.01 -1.73
CA PHE A 81 2.55 -20.95 -0.65
C PHE A 81 2.66 -22.36 -1.20
N THR A 82 3.63 -23.16 -0.73
CA THR A 82 3.88 -24.50 -1.24
C THR A 82 4.09 -25.49 -0.10
N ALA A 83 3.39 -26.63 -0.13
CA ALA A 83 3.58 -27.77 0.78
C ALA A 83 3.65 -29.06 -0.03
N GLY A 84 4.83 -29.66 -0.15
CA GLY A 84 5.07 -30.77 -1.07
C GLY A 84 4.77 -30.35 -2.52
N SER A 85 3.78 -30.99 -3.16
CA SER A 85 3.33 -30.66 -4.51
C SER A 85 2.10 -29.74 -4.56
N VAL A 86 1.52 -29.37 -3.41
CA VAL A 86 0.33 -28.50 -3.35
C VAL A 86 0.76 -27.05 -3.26
N THR A 87 0.20 -26.21 -4.14
CA THR A 87 0.39 -24.77 -4.12
C THR A 87 -0.92 -24.04 -3.82
N GLN A 88 -0.82 -22.91 -3.10
CA GLN A 88 -1.91 -21.99 -2.87
C GLN A 88 -1.42 -20.56 -3.11
N GLU A 89 -2.31 -19.72 -3.66
CA GLU A 89 -1.95 -18.36 -4.05
C GLU A 89 -2.81 -17.34 -3.31
N VAL A 90 -2.17 -16.26 -2.87
CA VAL A 90 -2.84 -15.05 -2.40
C VAL A 90 -2.58 -13.94 -3.41
N ASN A 91 -3.65 -13.44 -4.03
CA ASN A 91 -3.58 -12.33 -4.97
C ASN A 91 -3.63 -11.02 -4.19
N VAL A 92 -2.65 -10.15 -4.41
CA VAL A 92 -2.52 -8.89 -3.68
C VAL A 92 -2.70 -7.73 -4.64
N THR A 93 -3.53 -6.76 -4.24
CA THR A 93 -3.69 -5.48 -4.93
C THR A 93 -3.42 -4.33 -3.96
N GLN A 94 -2.54 -3.41 -4.32
CA GLN A 94 -2.36 -2.16 -3.60
C GLN A 94 -2.93 -1.01 -4.43
N GLN A 95 -3.83 -0.24 -3.84
CA GLN A 95 -4.47 0.90 -4.49
C GLN A 95 -3.46 2.03 -4.77
N ALA A 96 -3.73 2.81 -5.81
CA ALA A 96 -3.07 4.09 -6.04
C ALA A 96 -3.44 5.10 -4.95
N GLY A 97 -2.61 6.14 -4.78
CA GLY A 97 -2.96 7.28 -3.94
C GLY A 97 -4.14 8.03 -4.55
N ASN A 98 -5.21 8.24 -3.80
CA ASN A 98 -6.37 9.04 -4.22
C ASN A 98 -6.37 10.40 -3.52
N ILE A 99 -6.60 11.47 -4.27
CA ILE A 99 -6.72 12.82 -3.71
C ILE A 99 -8.04 12.93 -2.96
N ASN A 100 -7.98 13.31 -1.68
CA ASN A 100 -9.18 13.62 -0.91
C ASN A 100 -9.76 14.98 -1.30
N MET A 101 -10.68 14.98 -2.26
CA MET A 101 -11.37 16.20 -2.73
C MET A 101 -12.37 16.77 -1.71
N SER A 102 -12.73 16.03 -0.65
CA SER A 102 -13.67 16.50 0.38
C SER A 102 -13.00 17.35 1.46
N ARG A 103 -11.67 17.29 1.56
CA ARG A 103 -10.88 18.03 2.52
C ARG A 103 -10.04 19.06 1.77
N TYR A 104 -10.24 20.33 2.09
CA TYR A 104 -9.52 21.41 1.43
C TYR A 104 -9.29 22.63 2.33
N ILE A 105 -8.30 23.42 1.93
CA ILE A 105 -8.07 24.79 2.40
C ILE A 105 -8.15 25.75 1.22
N THR A 106 -8.62 26.97 1.47
CA THR A 106 -8.65 28.04 0.46
C THR A 106 -7.72 29.17 0.88
N LEU A 107 -6.91 29.65 -0.05
CA LEU A 107 -5.99 30.75 0.10
C LEU A 107 -6.49 31.93 -0.73
N THR A 108 -6.46 33.13 -0.16
CA THR A 108 -6.57 34.37 -0.93
C THR A 108 -5.20 34.72 -1.48
N VAL A 109 -5.11 34.87 -2.79
CA VAL A 109 -3.85 35.11 -3.52
C VAL A 109 -3.97 36.30 -4.47
N GLN A 110 -2.85 36.86 -4.90
CA GLN A 110 -2.83 37.91 -5.92
C GLN A 110 -2.83 37.27 -7.31
N SER A 111 -3.84 37.57 -8.12
CA SER A 111 -3.98 36.97 -9.45
C SER A 111 -2.75 37.15 -10.34
N GLY A 112 -2.33 36.06 -10.99
CA GLY A 112 -1.19 36.04 -11.90
C GLY A 112 0.18 36.02 -11.20
N GLN A 113 0.22 36.09 -9.87
CA GLN A 113 1.48 36.06 -9.11
C GLN A 113 1.91 34.63 -8.79
N PRO A 114 3.23 34.36 -8.78
CA PRO A 114 3.76 33.12 -8.25
C PRO A 114 3.57 33.04 -6.74
N ILE A 115 3.34 31.84 -6.24
CA ILE A 115 3.30 31.52 -4.82
C ILE A 115 4.13 30.26 -4.58
N GLN A 116 4.95 30.30 -3.53
CA GLN A 116 5.66 29.12 -3.03
C GLN A 116 4.84 28.54 -1.89
N LEU A 117 4.59 27.24 -1.95
CA LEU A 117 3.89 26.50 -0.90
C LEU A 117 4.70 25.28 -0.51
N ALA A 118 4.78 25.03 0.79
CA ALA A 118 5.22 23.77 1.36
C ALA A 118 4.04 23.03 2.00
N PHE A 119 4.06 21.71 1.95
CA PHE A 119 3.01 20.86 2.50
C PHE A 119 3.59 19.88 3.51
N ARG A 120 2.74 19.48 4.45
CA ARG A 120 3.00 18.35 5.35
C ARG A 120 1.77 17.48 5.46
N ALA A 121 1.94 16.17 5.44
CA ALA A 121 0.86 15.20 5.55
C ALA A 121 1.05 14.27 6.76
N ALA A 122 -0.03 13.57 7.14
CA ALA A 122 0.04 12.58 8.21
C ALA A 122 0.80 11.32 7.78
N ALA A 123 0.74 10.98 6.48
CA ALA A 123 1.42 9.84 5.89
C ALA A 123 2.22 10.29 4.66
N ALA A 124 3.38 9.66 4.45
CA ALA A 124 4.16 9.88 3.24
C ALA A 124 3.40 9.32 2.03
N GLY A 125 3.60 9.91 0.86
CA GLY A 125 2.86 9.53 -0.35
C GLY A 125 1.45 10.11 -0.46
N THR A 126 1.08 11.05 0.41
CA THR A 126 -0.26 11.66 0.38
C THR A 126 -0.42 12.53 -0.88
N PRO A 127 -1.37 12.22 -1.78
CA PRO A 127 -1.61 13.04 -2.95
C PRO A 127 -2.42 14.29 -2.58
N VAL A 128 -2.03 15.42 -3.15
CA VAL A 128 -2.60 16.75 -2.93
C VAL A 128 -2.87 17.37 -4.29
N ARG A 129 -4.00 18.05 -4.44
CA ARG A 129 -4.33 18.82 -5.65
C ARG A 129 -4.43 20.29 -5.33
N VAL A 130 -3.65 21.10 -6.05
CA VAL A 130 -3.71 22.55 -6.00
C VAL A 130 -4.49 23.05 -7.21
N VAL A 131 -5.55 23.80 -6.98
CA VAL A 131 -6.40 24.39 -8.02
C VAL A 131 -6.40 25.91 -7.85
N SER A 132 -6.12 26.65 -8.92
CA SER A 132 -6.33 28.09 -8.99
C SER A 132 -6.88 28.42 -10.36
N GLY A 133 -8.14 28.85 -10.43
CA GLY A 133 -8.81 29.12 -11.72
C GLY A 133 -8.74 27.91 -12.65
N SER A 134 -8.12 28.10 -13.80
CA SER A 134 -7.91 27.05 -14.82
C SER A 134 -6.70 26.16 -14.53
N ASN A 135 -5.82 26.54 -13.59
CA ASN A 135 -4.63 25.79 -13.25
C ASN A 135 -4.97 24.66 -12.27
N THR A 136 -4.53 23.44 -12.57
CA THR A 136 -4.59 22.29 -11.67
C THR A 136 -3.24 21.61 -11.63
N THR A 137 -2.74 21.30 -10.43
CA THR A 137 -1.47 20.60 -10.23
C THR A 137 -1.61 19.57 -9.13
N ASP A 138 -1.21 18.33 -9.42
CA ASP A 138 -1.19 17.24 -8.46
C ASP A 138 0.23 17.04 -7.92
N VAL A 139 0.33 16.91 -6.61
CA VAL A 139 1.57 16.83 -5.85
C VAL A 139 1.52 15.62 -4.93
N THR A 140 2.62 14.89 -4.80
CA THR A 140 2.76 13.86 -3.78
C THR A 140 3.55 14.41 -2.59
N VAL A 141 2.92 14.44 -1.41
CA VAL A 141 3.54 14.92 -0.17
C VAL A 141 4.16 13.73 0.57
N ASN A 142 5.50 13.72 0.62
CA ASN A 142 6.28 12.73 1.38
C ASN A 142 6.69 13.24 2.77
N ALA A 143 6.55 14.54 3.03
CA ALA A 143 6.93 15.16 4.28
C ALA A 143 5.89 14.89 5.38
N THR A 144 6.35 14.40 6.53
CA THR A 144 5.52 13.97 7.67
C THR A 144 6.06 14.48 9.00
N GLY A 145 5.28 14.34 10.08
CA GLY A 145 5.72 14.70 11.43
C GLY A 145 5.91 16.20 11.60
N SER A 146 7.15 16.63 11.87
CA SER A 146 7.53 18.05 11.99
C SER A 146 8.28 18.59 10.76
N HIS A 147 8.47 17.77 9.72
CA HIS A 147 9.20 18.16 8.51
C HIS A 147 8.26 18.69 7.44
N TRP A 148 8.64 19.82 6.82
CA TRP A 148 7.97 20.38 5.65
C TRP A 148 8.52 19.78 4.36
N SER A 149 7.70 19.73 3.30
CA SER A 149 8.22 19.49 1.95
C SER A 149 9.11 20.66 1.52
N PRO A 150 9.96 20.47 0.49
CA PRO A 150 10.53 21.60 -0.22
C PRO A 150 9.43 22.53 -0.73
N ASP A 151 9.75 23.81 -0.86
CA ASP A 151 8.87 24.80 -1.45
C ASP A 151 8.59 24.44 -2.91
N GLN A 152 7.32 24.52 -3.29
CA GLN A 152 6.85 24.27 -4.65
C GLN A 152 6.22 25.52 -5.22
N ASN A 153 6.58 25.84 -6.46
CA ASN A 153 6.06 27.01 -7.17
C ASN A 153 4.71 26.70 -7.83
N PHE A 154 3.74 27.56 -7.57
CA PHE A 154 2.45 27.58 -8.25
C PHE A 154 2.19 28.98 -8.81
N THR A 155 1.45 29.08 -9.90
CA THR A 155 0.98 30.36 -10.44
C THR A 155 -0.51 30.48 -10.23
N SER A 156 -0.92 31.56 -9.58
CA SER A 156 -2.34 31.84 -9.40
C SER A 156 -2.99 32.26 -10.72
N ASP A 157 -4.10 31.61 -11.05
CA ASP A 157 -5.06 32.09 -12.05
C ASP A 157 -6.33 32.47 -11.27
N GLY A 158 -6.50 33.77 -11.01
CA GLY A 158 -7.53 34.31 -10.11
C GLY A 158 -7.04 34.64 -8.70
N THR A 159 -7.97 35.07 -7.84
CA THR A 159 -7.68 35.55 -6.47
C THR A 159 -7.84 34.50 -5.38
N THR A 160 -8.24 33.29 -5.76
CA THR A 160 -8.46 32.17 -4.84
C THR A 160 -7.73 30.93 -5.34
N MET A 161 -6.98 30.29 -4.45
CA MET A 161 -6.35 29.00 -4.68
C MET A 161 -6.91 28.00 -3.66
N THR A 162 -7.32 26.82 -4.11
CA THR A 162 -7.83 25.74 -3.26
C THR A 162 -6.85 24.58 -3.27
N VAL A 163 -6.46 24.13 -2.08
CA VAL A 163 -5.59 22.96 -1.91
C VAL A 163 -6.42 21.83 -1.32
N TYR A 164 -6.59 20.76 -2.08
CA TYR A 164 -7.32 19.55 -1.70
C TYR A 164 -6.35 18.46 -1.24
N GLY A 165 -6.74 17.70 -0.22
CA GLY A 165 -6.00 16.52 0.25
C GLY A 165 -5.85 16.45 1.77
N ASP A 166 -5.31 15.32 2.23
CA ASP A 166 -5.13 15.02 3.65
C ASP A 166 -3.83 15.61 4.22
N ILE A 167 -3.72 16.94 4.14
CA ILE A 167 -2.62 17.68 4.73
C ILE A 167 -2.87 17.99 6.22
N THR A 168 -1.76 18.03 6.97
CA THR A 168 -1.67 18.41 8.38
C THR A 168 -1.10 19.81 8.57
N GLY A 169 -0.55 20.40 7.52
CA GLY A 169 -0.09 21.79 7.49
C GLY A 169 0.22 22.26 6.08
N PHE A 170 0.23 23.58 5.91
CA PHE A 170 0.76 24.28 4.76
C PHE A 170 1.60 25.47 5.26
N GLY A 171 2.65 25.84 4.51
CA GLY A 171 3.60 26.90 4.85
C GLY A 171 4.02 27.67 3.61
#